data_AF-A0A1U8CS51-F1
#
_entry.id   AF-A0A1U8CS51-F1
#
_cell.length_a   1.000
_cell.length_b   1.000
_cell.length_c   1.000
_cell.angle_alpha   90.00
_cell.angle_beta   90.00
_cell.angle_gamma   90.00
#
_symmetry.space_group_name_H-M   'P 1'
#
loop_
_entity.id
_entity.type
_entity.pdbx_description
1 polymer ?
#
loop_
_entity_poly.entity_id
_entity_poly.type
_entity_poly.pdbx_seq_one_letter_code
_entity_poly.pdbx_strand_id
1 'polypeptide(L)'
;MTGAEAAIPGFLGAVVGGHLCFRFPRVCEGVRWLCRSARRLPCGITMRFRLSPVSGSGLVLCCVLLGAVKSYALELNLKDLKGTCLFAKWEMNFTISYETTTNKTYKTVTISEPHNVTYNGSSCGDDRSGAKIAVQFGSAVSWNVTFTKDASHYFIDNISISYNTSDNTTFPGAAHKGSVDVISAQRFKIPLNDIFRCNSLLTVTKDSVVQNYWDVHLQAFVENGTLSKKEFVCEEDRPVTTAAPSIHTTVPSTTTPTPTPTAPPNPKVGNYSVSNGNATCLLATMGLQLNLTEEKAPFIFNINPSTTNFTGSCHPQTAQLRLNNSQIKYLDFIFAVKSENRFYLKEVNVSMYMANGSVFSVANNNLSFWDAPLGSSYMCNKEQVVTVSRTFQINTFNLKVQPFNVTKGKYSTAQDCSADEDNFLVPIAVGAALAGVLALVLLVYFIGLKRHHTGYEQF
;
A
#
# COMPACT_ATOMS: atom_id res chain seq x y z
N MET A 1 -4.07 -55.58 -51.46
CA MET A 1 -4.86 -55.53 -50.21
C MET A 1 -5.03 -54.04 -49.88
N THR A 2 -6.12 -53.37 -50.28
CA THR A 2 -7.46 -53.37 -49.64
C THR A 2 -7.41 -52.76 -48.23
N GLY A 3 -7.79 -51.51 -47.96
CA GLY A 3 -8.27 -50.42 -48.83
C GLY A 3 -9.73 -50.00 -48.56
N ALA A 4 -9.97 -48.71 -48.28
CA ALA A 4 -11.30 -48.07 -48.26
C ALA A 4 -11.19 -46.52 -48.30
N GLU A 5 -11.91 -45.92 -49.25
CA GLU A 5 -12.38 -44.53 -49.28
C GLU A 5 -13.57 -44.31 -48.30
N ALA A 6 -14.06 -43.12 -47.93
CA ALA A 6 -13.58 -41.72 -47.96
C ALA A 6 -14.42 -40.96 -46.87
N ALA A 7 -14.94 -39.72 -46.92
CA ALA A 7 -15.03 -38.61 -47.88
C ALA A 7 -15.32 -37.28 -47.13
N ILE A 8 -15.51 -36.17 -47.87
CA ILE A 8 -15.95 -34.86 -47.34
C ILE A 8 -17.18 -34.39 -48.12
N PRO A 9 -18.20 -33.84 -47.42
CA PRO A 9 -18.80 -32.58 -47.87
C PRO A 9 -19.05 -31.62 -46.69
N GLY A 10 -19.06 -30.31 -46.95
CA GLY A 10 -19.62 -29.29 -46.05
C GLY A 10 -20.69 -28.48 -46.78
N PHE A 11 -21.43 -27.61 -46.07
CA PHE A 11 -21.97 -26.32 -46.57
C PHE A 11 -22.64 -25.53 -45.41
N LEU A 12 -23.12 -24.30 -45.70
CA LEU A 12 -23.66 -23.27 -44.79
C LEU A 12 -24.89 -23.70 -43.93
N GLY A 13 -25.09 -23.05 -42.76
CA GLY A 13 -26.34 -23.15 -41.98
C GLY A 13 -26.45 -22.18 -40.78
N ALA A 14 -27.43 -21.28 -40.80
CA ALA A 14 -27.60 -20.12 -39.92
C ALA A 14 -28.12 -20.36 -38.47
N VAL A 15 -27.60 -19.55 -37.53
CA VAL A 15 -28.22 -18.84 -36.36
C VAL A 15 -29.36 -19.50 -35.52
N VAL A 16 -29.25 -19.35 -34.18
CA VAL A 16 -30.30 -19.06 -33.14
C VAL A 16 -30.16 -19.92 -31.86
N GLY A 17 -29.69 -19.27 -30.79
CA GLY A 17 -30.27 -19.26 -29.43
C GLY A 17 -30.65 -20.55 -28.66
N GLY A 18 -30.02 -20.74 -27.49
CA GLY A 18 -30.75 -21.13 -26.27
C GLY A 18 -30.40 -22.48 -25.61
N HIS A 19 -29.83 -22.40 -24.40
CA HIS A 19 -29.82 -23.43 -23.33
C HIS A 19 -29.40 -24.88 -23.67
N LEU A 20 -28.13 -25.21 -23.38
CA LEU A 20 -27.75 -26.59 -23.01
C LEU A 20 -28.17 -26.90 -21.57
N CYS A 21 -28.85 -28.03 -21.35
CA CYS A 21 -29.08 -28.58 -20.02
C CYS A 21 -27.91 -29.46 -19.57
N PHE A 22 -27.27 -29.15 -18.44
CA PHE A 22 -26.32 -30.07 -17.80
C PHE A 22 -27.04 -30.99 -16.79
N ARG A 23 -26.73 -32.29 -16.88
CA ARG A 23 -27.38 -33.38 -16.14
C ARG A 23 -26.38 -33.95 -15.13
N PHE A 24 -26.54 -33.60 -13.85
CA PHE A 24 -25.73 -34.16 -12.76
C PHE A 24 -26.36 -35.42 -12.14
N PRO A 25 -25.57 -36.34 -11.54
CA PRO A 25 -26.09 -37.58 -10.94
C PRO A 25 -26.86 -37.33 -9.64
N ARG A 26 -27.74 -38.26 -9.28
CA ARG A 26 -28.38 -38.32 -7.96
C ARG A 26 -27.57 -39.21 -7.00
N VAL A 27 -27.50 -38.79 -5.75
CA VAL A 27 -27.28 -39.63 -4.55
C VAL A 27 -28.33 -39.21 -3.51
N CYS A 28 -28.53 -40.03 -2.47
CA CYS A 28 -29.58 -39.93 -1.45
C CYS A 28 -30.99 -40.33 -1.92
N GLU A 29 -31.40 -41.52 -1.50
CA GLU A 29 -32.80 -41.91 -1.36
C GLU A 29 -33.41 -41.25 -0.11
N GLY A 30 -34.75 -41.25 0.00
CA GLY A 30 -35.43 -40.87 1.24
C GLY A 30 -36.80 -40.23 1.06
N VAL A 31 -37.84 -40.88 1.59
CA VAL A 31 -39.17 -40.34 1.92
C VAL A 31 -39.93 -39.60 0.79
N ARG A 32 -40.85 -40.33 0.15
CA ARG A 32 -41.99 -39.83 -0.65
C ARG A 32 -43.18 -39.54 0.28
N TRP A 33 -44.01 -38.51 0.02
CA TRP A 33 -45.51 -38.53 0.09
C TRP A 33 -46.13 -37.12 -0.19
N LEU A 34 -46.94 -37.01 -1.26
CA LEU A 34 -48.05 -36.02 -1.52
C LEU A 34 -47.77 -34.48 -1.43
N CYS A 35 -48.48 -33.57 -2.15
CA CYS A 35 -49.48 -33.72 -3.23
C CYS A 35 -49.40 -32.56 -4.27
N ARG A 36 -50.17 -32.75 -5.35
CA ARG A 36 -50.43 -31.91 -6.54
C ARG A 36 -50.54 -30.38 -6.31
N SER A 37 -50.10 -29.62 -7.32
CA SER A 37 -50.95 -28.76 -8.18
C SER A 37 -50.28 -27.43 -8.56
N ALA A 38 -49.85 -27.30 -9.81
CA ALA A 38 -49.39 -26.02 -10.36
C ALA A 38 -50.54 -25.30 -11.10
N ARG A 39 -50.60 -23.98 -10.99
CA ARG A 39 -51.27 -23.10 -11.97
C ARG A 39 -50.30 -22.02 -12.44
N ARG A 40 -50.46 -21.58 -13.68
CA ARG A 40 -49.55 -20.62 -14.35
C ARG A 40 -50.14 -19.20 -14.36
N LEU A 41 -49.30 -18.21 -14.04
CA LEU A 41 -49.24 -16.87 -14.66
C LEU A 41 -50.51 -15.96 -14.52
N PRO A 42 -50.46 -14.64 -14.83
CA PRO A 42 -49.39 -13.91 -15.52
C PRO A 42 -48.80 -12.67 -14.81
N CYS A 43 -47.79 -12.16 -15.50
CA CYS A 43 -47.05 -10.90 -15.38
C CYS A 43 -47.77 -9.66 -14.79
N GLY A 44 -47.04 -8.92 -13.94
CA GLY A 44 -46.86 -7.47 -14.10
C GLY A 44 -47.82 -6.53 -13.37
N ILE A 45 -47.30 -5.83 -12.35
CA ILE A 45 -47.66 -4.45 -11.97
C ILE A 45 -46.43 -3.83 -11.25
N THR A 46 -46.01 -2.65 -11.68
CA THR A 46 -45.07 -1.80 -10.94
C THR A 46 -45.85 -1.04 -9.86
N MET A 47 -45.48 -1.20 -8.59
CA MET A 47 -46.11 -0.43 -7.50
C MET A 47 -45.06 0.31 -6.67
N ARG A 48 -45.35 1.57 -6.33
CA ARG A 48 -44.44 2.48 -5.64
C ARG A 48 -44.38 2.14 -4.15
N PHE A 49 -43.18 2.05 -3.57
CA PHE A 49 -43.03 2.02 -2.12
C PHE A 49 -43.53 3.32 -1.50
N ARG A 50 -44.59 3.24 -0.67
CA ARG A 50 -44.81 4.19 0.42
C ARG A 50 -44.29 3.55 1.70
N LEU A 51 -43.32 4.20 2.34
CA LEU A 51 -42.88 3.82 3.68
C LEU A 51 -43.92 4.31 4.71
N SER A 52 -44.23 3.46 5.67
CA SER A 52 -44.98 3.80 6.89
C SER A 52 -44.46 2.89 8.00
N PRO A 53 -43.90 3.44 9.09
CA PRO A 53 -43.33 2.61 10.15
C PRO A 53 -44.43 2.02 11.02
N VAL A 54 -44.35 0.71 11.28
CA VAL A 54 -45.11 0.03 12.34
C VAL A 54 -44.08 -0.55 13.31
N SER A 55 -44.25 -0.27 14.60
CA SER A 55 -43.39 -0.78 15.66
C SER A 55 -43.74 -2.23 16.00
N GLY A 56 -42.75 -3.12 16.04
CA GLY A 56 -42.94 -4.53 16.40
C GLY A 56 -41.69 -5.37 16.17
N SER A 57 -41.17 -5.97 17.24
CA SER A 57 -39.94 -6.78 17.21
C SER A 57 -40.07 -8.04 16.33
N GLY A 58 -39.02 -8.35 15.56
CA GLY A 58 -38.93 -9.58 14.77
C GLY A 58 -37.55 -9.78 14.13
N LEU A 59 -36.76 -10.70 14.68
CA LEU A 59 -35.45 -11.08 14.13
C LEU A 59 -35.60 -11.87 12.83
N VAL A 60 -35.54 -11.18 11.69
CA VAL A 60 -35.48 -11.83 10.37
C VAL A 60 -34.04 -12.29 10.11
N LEU A 61 -33.82 -13.60 10.22
CA LEU A 61 -32.54 -14.22 9.85
C LEU A 61 -32.34 -14.11 8.33
N CYS A 62 -31.61 -13.09 7.89
CA CYS A 62 -31.36 -12.86 6.47
C CYS A 62 -30.33 -13.85 5.93
N CYS A 63 -30.78 -15.03 5.49
CA CYS A 63 -29.97 -15.99 4.75
C CYS A 63 -29.60 -15.42 3.38
N VAL A 64 -28.55 -14.61 3.34
CA VAL A 64 -27.94 -14.14 2.09
C VAL A 64 -27.43 -15.36 1.33
N LEU A 65 -28.14 -15.70 0.24
CA LEU A 65 -27.62 -16.62 -0.76
C LEU A 65 -26.47 -15.92 -1.49
N LEU A 66 -25.27 -16.05 -0.91
CA LEU A 66 -24.01 -15.80 -1.60
C LEU A 66 -23.92 -16.78 -2.77
N GLY A 67 -24.45 -16.38 -3.92
CA GLY A 67 -24.11 -17.01 -5.19
C GLY A 67 -22.59 -16.99 -5.30
N ALA A 68 -21.99 -18.17 -5.52
CA ALA A 68 -20.55 -18.35 -5.40
C ALA A 68 -19.81 -17.41 -6.37
N VAL A 69 -19.30 -16.30 -5.85
CA VAL A 69 -18.41 -15.41 -6.57
C VAL A 69 -17.18 -16.24 -6.88
N LYS A 70 -16.96 -16.50 -8.17
CA LYS A 70 -15.82 -17.27 -8.65
C LYS A 70 -14.58 -16.43 -8.38
N SER A 71 -13.87 -16.67 -7.28
CA SER A 71 -12.57 -16.02 -7.03
C SER A 71 -11.65 -16.31 -8.22
N TYR A 72 -10.91 -15.27 -8.61
CA TYR A 72 -10.01 -15.28 -9.75
C TYR A 72 -8.56 -15.44 -9.29
N ALA A 73 -8.34 -16.14 -8.17
CA ALA A 73 -7.02 -16.45 -7.65
C ALA A 73 -6.18 -17.27 -8.65
N LEU A 74 -4.98 -16.78 -8.92
CA LEU A 74 -3.88 -17.60 -9.39
C LEU A 74 -3.51 -18.58 -8.28
N GLU A 75 -3.26 -19.84 -8.65
CA GLU A 75 -2.83 -20.89 -7.73
C GLU A 75 -1.82 -21.80 -8.43
N LEU A 76 -0.69 -22.03 -7.76
CA LEU A 76 0.43 -22.83 -8.22
C LEU A 76 0.96 -23.69 -7.07
N ASN A 77 1.08 -24.99 -7.33
CA ASN A 77 1.66 -25.98 -6.41
C ASN A 77 2.71 -26.78 -7.18
N LEU A 78 3.99 -26.43 -6.98
CA LEU A 78 5.13 -27.15 -7.55
C LEU A 78 5.58 -28.26 -6.60
N LYS A 79 5.92 -29.42 -7.16
CA LYS A 79 6.29 -30.61 -6.41
C LYS A 79 7.62 -31.20 -6.85
N ASP A 80 8.35 -31.75 -5.87
CA ASP A 80 9.58 -32.51 -6.04
C ASP A 80 9.39 -33.97 -5.58
N LEU A 81 10.50 -34.67 -5.32
CA LEU A 81 10.49 -36.04 -4.79
C LEU A 81 10.04 -36.16 -3.32
N LYS A 82 9.94 -35.05 -2.57
CA LYS A 82 9.55 -35.00 -1.16
C LYS A 82 8.10 -34.56 -0.95
N GLY A 83 7.55 -33.77 -1.88
CA GLY A 83 6.15 -33.36 -1.90
C GLY A 83 5.99 -31.97 -2.52
N THR A 84 5.20 -31.09 -1.91
CA THR A 84 5.15 -29.68 -2.32
C THR A 84 6.47 -28.99 -1.95
N CYS A 85 7.13 -28.35 -2.90
CA CYS A 85 8.40 -27.62 -2.70
C CYS A 85 8.25 -26.10 -2.89
N LEU A 86 7.22 -25.65 -3.61
CA LEU A 86 6.76 -24.26 -3.65
C LEU A 86 5.25 -24.22 -3.81
N PHE A 87 4.58 -23.39 -3.02
CA PHE A 87 3.15 -23.12 -3.13
C PHE A 87 2.91 -21.61 -3.13
N ALA A 88 2.04 -21.16 -4.03
CA ALA A 88 1.59 -19.78 -4.11
C ALA A 88 0.13 -19.72 -4.56
N LYS A 89 -0.69 -18.96 -3.83
CA LYS A 89 -2.05 -18.57 -4.22
C LYS A 89 -2.20 -17.06 -4.01
N TRP A 90 -2.68 -16.33 -4.99
CA TRP A 90 -2.83 -14.87 -4.91
C TRP A 90 -3.74 -14.33 -6.00
N GLU A 91 -4.28 -13.13 -5.83
CA GLU A 91 -4.89 -12.36 -6.91
C GLU A 91 -3.95 -11.19 -7.32
N MET A 92 -3.99 -10.82 -8.59
CA MET A 92 -3.20 -9.70 -9.12
C MET A 92 -3.92 -8.96 -10.26
N ASN A 93 -3.55 -7.71 -10.49
CA ASN A 93 -3.78 -7.02 -11.75
C ASN A 93 -2.56 -6.15 -12.08
N PHE A 94 -2.41 -5.76 -13.34
CA PHE A 94 -1.43 -4.75 -13.72
C PHE A 94 -1.92 -3.89 -14.88
N THR A 95 -1.52 -2.62 -14.84
CA THR A 95 -1.85 -1.60 -15.84
C THR A 95 -0.58 -1.15 -16.53
N ILE A 96 -0.52 -1.34 -17.85
CA ILE A 96 0.62 -0.97 -18.71
C ILE A 96 0.22 0.24 -19.56
N SER A 97 0.96 1.33 -19.45
CA SER A 97 0.83 2.51 -20.32
C SER A 97 1.76 2.41 -21.53
N TYR A 98 1.25 2.71 -22.73
CA TYR A 98 2.02 2.63 -23.98
C TYR A 98 1.65 3.77 -24.95
N GLU A 99 2.65 4.30 -25.67
CA GLU A 99 2.45 5.32 -26.71
C GLU A 99 1.82 4.69 -27.96
N THR A 100 0.93 5.41 -28.64
CA THR A 100 0.27 4.97 -29.87
C THR A 100 0.66 5.82 -31.08
N THR A 101 0.55 5.23 -32.28
CA THR A 101 0.82 5.92 -33.56
C THR A 101 -0.11 7.12 -33.79
N THR A 102 -1.27 7.17 -33.12
CA THR A 102 -2.22 8.27 -33.22
C THR A 102 -1.76 9.45 -32.37
N ASN A 103 -1.06 10.39 -33.02
CA ASN A 103 -0.72 11.72 -32.50
C ASN A 103 0.06 11.70 -31.16
N LYS A 104 0.92 10.70 -30.96
CA LYS A 104 1.70 10.46 -29.72
C LYS A 104 0.86 10.36 -28.44
N THR A 105 -0.37 9.88 -28.55
CA THR A 105 -1.25 9.69 -27.39
C THR A 105 -0.96 8.37 -26.68
N TYR A 106 -0.96 8.40 -25.35
CA TYR A 106 -0.80 7.21 -24.52
C TYR A 106 -2.13 6.50 -24.32
N LYS A 107 -2.10 5.16 -24.30
CA LYS A 107 -3.20 4.30 -23.85
C LYS A 107 -2.74 3.42 -22.71
N THR A 108 -3.68 3.04 -21.86
CA THR A 108 -3.49 2.02 -20.83
C THR A 108 -4.22 0.75 -21.20
N VAL A 109 -3.57 -0.40 -20.99
CA VAL A 109 -4.23 -1.71 -20.94
C VAL A 109 -4.14 -2.25 -19.51
N THR A 110 -5.22 -2.81 -19.00
CA THR A 110 -5.26 -3.46 -17.68
C THR A 110 -5.47 -4.95 -17.88
N ILE A 111 -4.61 -5.77 -17.28
CA ILE A 111 -4.76 -7.22 -17.24
C ILE A 111 -5.21 -7.60 -15.82
N SER A 112 -6.42 -8.13 -15.71
CA SER A 112 -7.09 -8.43 -14.43
C SER A 112 -7.85 -9.76 -14.39
N GLU A 113 -7.97 -10.46 -15.52
CA GLU A 113 -8.68 -11.75 -15.59
C GLU A 113 -7.71 -12.88 -15.95
N PRO A 114 -7.39 -13.80 -15.01
CA PRO A 114 -6.57 -14.97 -15.30
C PRO A 114 -7.42 -16.05 -15.99
N HIS A 115 -7.56 -15.89 -17.31
CA HIS A 115 -8.17 -16.90 -18.18
C HIS A 115 -7.11 -17.43 -19.16
N ASN A 116 -6.88 -18.74 -19.07
CA ASN A 116 -5.83 -19.48 -19.79
C ASN A 116 -4.39 -19.00 -19.52
N VAL A 117 -4.06 -18.74 -18.24
CA VAL A 117 -2.66 -18.57 -17.82
C VAL A 117 -1.89 -19.89 -17.86
N THR A 118 -0.57 -19.84 -18.07
CA THR A 118 0.31 -21.01 -17.90
C THR A 118 1.51 -20.70 -17.01
N TYR A 119 2.02 -21.71 -16.31
CA TYR A 119 3.12 -21.56 -15.34
C TYR A 119 4.49 -21.99 -15.87
N ASN A 120 4.64 -22.04 -17.19
CA ASN A 120 5.83 -22.57 -17.86
C ASN A 120 7.09 -21.78 -17.50
N GLY A 121 8.14 -22.46 -17.04
CA GLY A 121 9.35 -21.82 -16.54
C GLY A 121 9.27 -21.36 -15.08
N SER A 122 8.28 -21.84 -14.32
CA SER A 122 8.34 -21.89 -12.84
C SER A 122 9.18 -23.09 -12.39
N SER A 123 9.88 -22.98 -11.26
CA SER A 123 10.71 -24.04 -10.70
C SER A 123 10.82 -23.92 -9.17
N CYS A 124 10.92 -25.06 -8.49
CA CYS A 124 11.45 -25.07 -7.13
C CYS A 124 12.97 -24.79 -7.16
N GLY A 125 13.50 -24.32 -6.04
CA GLY A 125 14.92 -24.06 -5.83
C GLY A 125 15.45 -24.85 -4.64
N ASP A 126 16.76 -24.74 -4.41
CA ASP A 126 17.50 -25.38 -3.32
C ASP A 126 18.46 -24.37 -2.63
N ASP A 127 19.45 -24.85 -1.88
CA ASP A 127 20.43 -24.01 -1.19
C ASP A 127 21.45 -23.34 -2.15
N ARG A 128 21.37 -23.60 -3.46
CA ARG A 128 22.29 -23.10 -4.50
C ARG A 128 21.58 -22.41 -5.67
N SER A 129 20.29 -22.68 -5.85
CA SER A 129 19.47 -22.21 -6.97
C SER A 129 18.18 -21.59 -6.47
N GLY A 130 17.87 -20.39 -6.94
CA GLY A 130 16.65 -19.69 -6.56
C GLY A 130 15.39 -20.39 -7.09
N ALA A 131 14.34 -20.41 -6.28
CA ALA A 131 13.02 -20.81 -6.75
C ALA A 131 12.43 -19.70 -7.64
N LYS A 132 11.50 -20.06 -8.53
CA LYS A 132 10.90 -19.13 -9.49
C LYS A 132 9.42 -19.45 -9.72
N ILE A 133 8.60 -18.40 -9.77
CA ILE A 133 7.28 -18.45 -10.40
C ILE A 133 7.38 -17.68 -11.73
N ALA A 134 6.79 -18.26 -12.77
CA ALA A 134 6.53 -17.63 -14.05
C ALA A 134 5.04 -17.76 -14.36
N VAL A 135 4.41 -16.70 -14.85
CA VAL A 135 3.01 -16.69 -15.27
C VAL A 135 2.92 -16.05 -16.65
N GLN A 136 2.46 -16.81 -17.63
CA GLN A 136 2.23 -16.35 -18.99
C GLN A 136 0.74 -16.00 -19.17
N PHE A 137 0.45 -14.75 -19.53
CA PHE A 137 -0.89 -14.25 -19.81
C PHE A 137 -1.08 -14.13 -21.33
N GLY A 138 -1.64 -15.18 -21.94
CA GLY A 138 -1.81 -15.27 -23.39
C GLY A 138 -0.48 -15.20 -24.15
N SER A 139 -0.49 -14.63 -25.36
CA SER A 139 0.71 -14.37 -26.19
C SER A 139 1.52 -13.16 -25.74
N ALA A 140 0.87 -12.18 -25.10
CA ALA A 140 1.36 -10.81 -25.07
C ALA A 140 2.17 -10.42 -23.84
N VAL A 141 1.93 -11.05 -22.68
CA VAL A 141 2.56 -10.65 -21.41
C VAL A 141 3.01 -11.86 -20.59
N SER A 142 4.19 -11.77 -19.99
CA SER A 142 4.67 -12.68 -18.96
C SER A 142 5.05 -11.92 -17.69
N TRP A 143 4.87 -12.55 -16.54
CA TRP A 143 5.27 -12.05 -15.24
C TRP A 143 6.10 -13.12 -14.53
N ASN A 144 7.15 -12.72 -13.83
CA ASN A 144 8.04 -13.61 -13.11
C ASN A 144 8.37 -13.02 -11.73
N VAL A 145 8.58 -13.89 -10.75
CA VAL A 145 9.20 -13.55 -9.48
C VAL A 145 10.19 -14.63 -9.07
N THR A 146 11.35 -14.21 -8.57
CA THR A 146 12.42 -15.09 -8.08
C THR A 146 12.52 -15.05 -6.57
N PHE A 147 12.90 -16.17 -5.97
CA PHE A 147 13.13 -16.29 -4.53
C PHE A 147 14.52 -16.86 -4.25
N THR A 148 15.30 -16.19 -3.42
CA THR A 148 16.62 -16.68 -2.95
C THR A 148 16.51 -17.19 -1.53
N LYS A 149 17.04 -18.40 -1.26
CA LYS A 149 17.15 -18.95 0.08
C LYS A 149 18.36 -18.38 0.82
N ASP A 150 18.17 -18.10 2.10
CA ASP A 150 19.16 -17.72 3.11
C ASP A 150 19.02 -18.70 4.31
N ALA A 151 19.96 -18.69 5.26
CA ALA A 151 20.17 -19.78 6.22
C ALA A 151 18.92 -20.20 7.04
N SER A 152 18.00 -19.28 7.32
CA SER A 152 16.75 -19.53 8.06
C SER A 152 15.50 -18.87 7.43
N HIS A 153 15.67 -18.20 6.29
CA HIS A 153 14.67 -17.35 5.65
C HIS A 153 14.80 -17.42 4.13
N TYR A 154 13.80 -16.97 3.38
CA TYR A 154 13.95 -16.66 1.97
C TYR A 154 13.56 -15.22 1.68
N PHE A 155 14.03 -14.71 0.55
CA PHE A 155 13.63 -13.42 0.03
C PHE A 155 12.68 -13.60 -1.15
N ILE A 156 11.65 -12.77 -1.23
CA ILE A 156 11.06 -12.39 -2.51
C ILE A 156 11.99 -11.33 -3.11
N ASP A 157 12.75 -11.74 -4.12
CA ASP A 157 13.66 -10.86 -4.87
C ASP A 157 12.92 -10.21 -6.06
N ASN A 158 13.64 -9.92 -7.14
CA ASN A 158 13.14 -9.24 -8.34
C ASN A 158 11.79 -9.78 -8.84
N ILE A 159 10.84 -8.86 -8.99
CA ILE A 159 9.59 -9.06 -9.73
C ILE A 159 9.81 -8.45 -11.12
N SER A 160 9.64 -9.23 -12.18
CA SER A 160 9.74 -8.74 -13.55
C SER A 160 8.48 -9.00 -14.36
N ILE A 161 8.13 -8.04 -15.21
CA ILE A 161 7.05 -8.15 -16.18
C ILE A 161 7.59 -7.83 -17.57
N SER A 162 7.30 -8.70 -18.52
CA SER A 162 7.74 -8.59 -19.92
C SER A 162 6.52 -8.58 -20.82
N TYR A 163 6.38 -7.57 -21.67
CA TYR A 163 5.22 -7.43 -22.56
C TYR A 163 5.61 -7.08 -23.99
N ASN A 164 4.93 -7.68 -24.97
CA ASN A 164 5.23 -7.52 -26.38
C ASN A 164 4.21 -6.59 -27.05
N THR A 165 4.61 -5.33 -27.28
CA THR A 165 3.76 -4.31 -27.95
C THR A 165 3.49 -4.61 -29.42
N SER A 166 4.11 -5.66 -29.98
CA SER A 166 3.78 -6.20 -31.31
C SER A 166 2.43 -6.89 -31.34
N ASP A 167 1.96 -7.43 -30.20
CA ASP A 167 0.64 -8.03 -30.09
C ASP A 167 -0.45 -6.95 -30.22
N ASN A 168 -1.08 -6.87 -31.39
CA ASN A 168 -2.10 -5.86 -31.67
C ASN A 168 -3.47 -6.18 -31.05
N THR A 169 -3.64 -7.35 -30.41
CA THR A 169 -4.86 -7.66 -29.63
C THR A 169 -4.79 -7.03 -28.24
N THR A 170 -3.60 -7.04 -27.62
CA THR A 170 -3.35 -6.48 -26.29
C THR A 170 -2.89 -5.02 -26.35
N PHE A 171 -2.10 -4.64 -27.37
CA PHE A 171 -1.54 -3.31 -27.55
C PHE A 171 -1.96 -2.66 -28.89
N PRO A 172 -3.28 -2.50 -29.16
CA PRO A 172 -3.79 -1.99 -30.43
C PRO A 172 -3.29 -0.58 -30.73
N GLY A 173 -2.59 -0.44 -31.86
CA GLY A 173 -2.05 0.83 -32.36
C GLY A 173 -0.79 1.34 -31.65
N ALA A 174 -0.08 0.51 -30.86
CA ALA A 174 1.18 0.91 -30.23
C ALA A 174 2.21 1.47 -31.24
N ALA A 175 2.89 2.56 -30.88
CA ALA A 175 3.86 3.27 -31.72
C ALA A 175 5.15 2.46 -31.96
N HIS A 176 5.66 1.83 -30.90
CA HIS A 176 6.83 0.97 -30.94
C HIS A 176 6.42 -0.51 -30.89
N LYS A 177 7.21 -1.38 -31.53
CA LYS A 177 6.93 -2.81 -31.70
C LYS A 177 8.13 -3.63 -31.22
N GLY A 178 7.94 -4.40 -30.16
CA GLY A 178 8.94 -5.29 -29.58
C GLY A 178 8.54 -5.75 -28.18
N SER A 179 9.39 -6.57 -27.56
CA SER A 179 9.29 -6.89 -26.12
C SER A 179 9.87 -5.76 -25.27
N VAL A 180 9.22 -5.48 -24.14
CA VAL A 180 9.66 -4.52 -23.13
C VAL A 180 9.72 -5.24 -21.79
N ASP A 181 10.92 -5.30 -21.19
CA ASP A 181 11.16 -5.92 -19.89
C ASP A 181 11.26 -4.85 -18.79
N VAL A 182 10.41 -4.95 -17.77
CA VAL A 182 10.37 -4.04 -16.62
C VAL A 182 10.71 -4.84 -15.36
N ILE A 183 11.86 -4.54 -14.76
CA ILE A 183 12.34 -5.22 -13.54
C ILE A 183 12.16 -4.30 -12.34
N SER A 184 11.36 -4.77 -11.38
CA SER A 184 11.15 -4.15 -10.06
C SER A 184 11.99 -4.91 -9.03
N ALA A 185 13.09 -4.30 -8.59
CA ALA A 185 13.96 -4.89 -7.57
C ALA A 185 13.27 -4.84 -6.21
N GLN A 186 12.84 -6.01 -5.73
CA GLN A 186 12.23 -6.21 -4.41
C GLN A 186 13.18 -7.05 -3.54
N ARG A 187 13.05 -6.95 -2.21
CA ARG A 187 13.81 -7.78 -1.26
C ARG A 187 13.04 -8.01 0.03
N PHE A 188 11.89 -8.68 -0.06
CA PHE A 188 11.03 -8.92 1.11
C PHE A 188 11.35 -10.26 1.77
N LYS A 189 11.65 -10.25 3.08
CA LYS A 189 12.15 -11.42 3.82
C LYS A 189 11.02 -12.18 4.52
N ILE A 190 11.04 -13.51 4.43
CA ILE A 190 10.03 -14.43 4.99
C ILE A 190 10.75 -15.62 5.67
N PRO A 191 10.35 -16.09 6.87
CA PRO A 191 10.88 -17.31 7.48
C PRO A 191 10.58 -18.56 6.64
N LEU A 192 11.57 -19.45 6.46
CA LEU A 192 11.40 -20.67 5.62
C LEU A 192 10.24 -21.57 6.08
N ASN A 193 10.02 -21.63 7.39
CA ASN A 193 9.08 -22.53 8.04
C ASN A 193 7.72 -21.90 8.39
N ASP A 194 7.40 -20.74 7.80
CA ASP A 194 6.10 -20.08 7.91
C ASP A 194 5.51 -19.86 6.49
N ILE A 195 4.18 -19.89 6.33
CA ILE A 195 3.50 -19.47 5.10
C ILE A 195 3.24 -17.96 5.18
N PHE A 196 3.71 -17.20 4.21
CA PHE A 196 3.43 -15.77 4.13
C PHE A 196 1.97 -15.52 3.78
N ARG A 197 1.31 -14.62 4.52
CA ARG A 197 -0.07 -14.17 4.24
C ARG A 197 -0.16 -12.65 4.13
N CYS A 198 -0.83 -12.16 3.10
CA CYS A 198 -1.17 -10.74 2.96
C CYS A 198 -2.44 -10.55 2.13
N ASN A 199 -3.54 -10.22 2.78
CA ASN A 199 -4.83 -9.98 2.14
C ASN A 199 -4.90 -8.55 1.57
N SER A 200 -4.24 -7.60 2.25
CA SER A 200 -4.13 -6.20 1.86
C SER A 200 -3.50 -5.98 0.48
N LEU A 201 -3.93 -4.90 -0.17
CA LEU A 201 -3.48 -4.50 -1.50
C LEU A 201 -2.02 -3.99 -1.47
N LEU A 202 -1.13 -4.66 -2.20
CA LEU A 202 0.27 -4.27 -2.39
C LEU A 202 0.46 -3.73 -3.81
N THR A 203 0.89 -2.47 -3.94
CA THR A 203 1.14 -1.81 -5.24
C THR A 203 2.63 -1.61 -5.50
N VAL A 204 3.10 -1.96 -6.71
CA VAL A 204 4.47 -1.78 -7.19
C VAL A 204 4.44 -1.03 -8.52
N THR A 205 4.93 0.21 -8.54
CA THR A 205 4.95 1.08 -9.73
C THR A 205 6.37 1.19 -10.28
N LYS A 206 6.59 0.79 -11.53
CA LYS A 206 7.89 0.87 -12.20
C LYS A 206 7.72 1.27 -13.66
N ASP A 207 8.43 2.32 -14.06
CA ASP A 207 8.44 2.89 -15.41
C ASP A 207 7.01 3.18 -15.91
N SER A 208 6.53 2.49 -16.94
CA SER A 208 5.15 2.66 -17.46
C SER A 208 4.15 1.64 -16.91
N VAL A 209 4.48 0.88 -15.86
CA VAL A 209 3.66 -0.21 -15.32
C VAL A 209 3.32 0.01 -13.85
N VAL A 210 2.03 -0.15 -13.52
CA VAL A 210 1.53 -0.29 -12.15
C VAL A 210 1.10 -1.74 -11.95
N GLN A 211 1.64 -2.42 -10.94
CA GLN A 211 1.30 -3.81 -10.60
C GLN A 211 0.66 -3.86 -9.21
N ASN A 212 -0.40 -4.63 -9.05
CA ASN A 212 -1.16 -4.77 -7.80
C ASN A 212 -1.33 -6.24 -7.44
N TYR A 213 -1.19 -6.57 -6.15
CA TYR A 213 -1.32 -7.92 -5.60
C TYR A 213 -2.16 -7.91 -4.32
N TRP A 214 -3.02 -8.91 -4.11
CA TRP A 214 -3.81 -9.08 -2.90
C TRP A 214 -4.11 -10.57 -2.64
N ASP A 215 -4.64 -10.90 -1.46
CA ASP A 215 -4.94 -12.28 -1.01
C ASP A 215 -3.77 -13.27 -1.17
N VAL A 216 -2.54 -12.77 -1.01
CA VAL A 216 -1.29 -13.51 -1.20
C VAL A 216 -1.09 -14.53 -0.08
N HIS A 217 -0.96 -15.80 -0.46
CA HIS A 217 -0.61 -16.94 0.38
C HIS A 217 0.57 -17.66 -0.27
N LEU A 218 1.76 -17.62 0.32
CA LEU A 218 3.02 -18.04 -0.33
C LEU A 218 3.94 -18.79 0.63
N GLN A 219 4.45 -19.95 0.21
CA GLN A 219 5.62 -20.58 0.83
C GLN A 219 6.55 -21.15 -0.27
N ALA A 220 7.77 -20.61 -0.35
CA ALA A 220 8.84 -21.16 -1.18
C ALA A 220 9.78 -22.03 -0.33
N PHE A 221 10.51 -22.94 -0.97
CA PHE A 221 11.48 -23.85 -0.31
C PHE A 221 10.85 -24.70 0.80
N VAL A 222 9.62 -25.20 0.57
CA VAL A 222 8.81 -25.96 1.54
C VAL A 222 9.54 -27.24 1.96
N GLU A 223 9.89 -27.34 3.24
CA GLU A 223 10.58 -28.51 3.79
C GLU A 223 9.62 -29.69 3.99
N ASN A 224 10.10 -30.91 3.74
CA ASN A 224 9.35 -32.17 3.92
C ASN A 224 7.99 -32.23 3.19
N GLY A 225 7.87 -31.53 2.06
CA GLY A 225 6.74 -31.67 1.13
C GLY A 225 5.41 -31.08 1.58
N THR A 226 5.37 -30.45 2.76
CA THR A 226 4.14 -30.13 3.50
C THR A 226 4.13 -28.67 3.95
N LEU A 227 3.06 -27.93 3.63
CA LEU A 227 2.95 -26.51 3.97
C LEU A 227 2.94 -26.27 5.48
N SER A 228 3.49 -25.13 5.89
CA SER A 228 3.46 -24.70 7.28
C SER A 228 2.04 -24.36 7.74
N LYS A 229 1.82 -24.54 9.04
CA LYS A 229 0.60 -24.11 9.77
C LYS A 229 0.82 -22.80 10.54
N LYS A 230 2.02 -22.20 10.43
CA LYS A 230 2.35 -20.89 11.00
C LYS A 230 2.25 -19.83 9.90
N GLU A 231 1.52 -18.77 10.16
CA GLU A 231 1.37 -17.66 9.20
C GLU A 231 2.34 -16.52 9.54
N PHE A 232 3.17 -16.14 8.56
CA PHE A 232 3.91 -14.89 8.60
C PHE A 232 3.06 -13.80 7.94
N VAL A 233 2.30 -13.06 8.76
CA VAL A 233 1.36 -12.04 8.30
C VAL A 233 2.08 -10.72 8.00
N CYS A 234 1.81 -10.13 6.83
CA CYS A 234 2.35 -8.83 6.41
C CYS A 234 1.93 -7.69 7.34
N GLU A 235 2.74 -6.62 7.43
CA GLU A 235 2.48 -5.50 8.34
C GLU A 235 1.17 -4.77 8.00
N GLU A 236 0.76 -4.79 6.72
CA GLU A 236 -0.48 -4.20 6.23
C GLU A 236 -1.73 -4.94 6.75
N ASP A 237 -1.63 -6.24 7.02
CA ASP A 237 -2.68 -7.08 7.61
C ASP A 237 -2.64 -7.15 9.15
N ARG A 238 -1.62 -6.57 9.80
CA ARG A 238 -1.45 -6.70 11.25
C ARG A 238 -2.38 -5.75 12.01
N PRO A 239 -2.97 -6.20 13.14
CA PRO A 239 -3.82 -5.35 13.96
C PRO A 239 -2.98 -4.21 14.56
N VAL A 240 -3.29 -2.98 14.18
CA VAL A 240 -2.67 -1.75 14.71
C VAL A 240 -2.86 -1.73 16.21
N THR A 241 -1.79 -2.06 16.94
CA THR A 241 -1.81 -2.12 18.40
C THR A 241 -1.59 -0.71 18.93
N THR A 242 -2.69 0.03 19.09
CA THR A 242 -2.68 1.39 19.66
C THR A 242 -2.05 1.35 21.05
N ALA A 243 -0.83 1.88 21.16
CA ALA A 243 -0.17 2.05 22.46
C ALA A 243 -1.02 2.94 23.36
N ALA A 244 -1.30 2.48 24.57
CA ALA A 244 -2.17 3.21 25.51
C ALA A 244 -1.55 4.56 25.90
N PRO A 245 -2.36 5.62 26.06
CA PRO A 245 -1.86 6.95 26.41
C PRO A 245 -1.24 6.95 27.82
N SER A 246 0.09 7.09 27.87
CA SER A 246 0.84 7.19 29.12
C SER A 246 0.58 8.53 29.82
N ILE A 247 -0.18 8.50 30.91
CA ILE A 247 -0.41 9.67 31.77
C ILE A 247 0.84 9.88 32.63
N HIS A 248 1.77 10.70 32.15
CA HIS A 248 2.98 11.07 32.89
C HIS A 248 2.67 12.03 34.05
N THR A 249 2.34 11.45 35.20
CA THR A 249 2.27 12.17 36.47
C THR A 249 3.67 12.55 36.93
N THR A 250 4.01 13.83 36.90
CA THR A 250 5.32 14.34 37.32
C THR A 250 5.45 14.38 38.84
N VAL A 251 6.29 13.49 39.39
CA VAL A 251 6.77 13.55 40.79
C VAL A 251 8.30 13.70 40.76
N PRO A 252 8.88 14.73 41.40
CA PRO A 252 10.33 14.91 41.41
C PRO A 252 10.99 13.89 42.36
N SER A 253 11.94 13.11 41.84
CA SER A 253 12.73 12.15 42.63
C SER A 253 14.23 12.32 42.36
N THR A 254 15.02 12.16 43.42
CA THR A 254 16.43 12.58 43.47
C THR A 254 17.38 11.67 42.69
N THR A 255 18.49 12.23 42.22
CA THR A 255 19.49 11.57 41.37
C THR A 255 20.28 10.46 42.07
N THR A 256 20.42 9.31 41.40
CA THR A 256 21.61 8.43 41.49
C THR A 256 21.84 7.81 40.10
N PRO A 257 23.03 7.90 39.49
CA PRO A 257 23.24 7.46 38.11
C PRO A 257 23.54 5.96 38.00
N THR A 258 22.74 5.27 37.19
CA THR A 258 23.03 3.93 36.63
C THR A 258 23.07 4.07 35.11
N PRO A 259 24.06 3.52 34.38
CA PRO A 259 24.21 3.74 32.94
C PRO A 259 23.07 3.10 32.15
N THR A 260 22.12 3.93 31.73
CA THR A 260 21.09 3.56 30.74
C THR A 260 21.74 3.49 29.35
N PRO A 261 21.45 2.48 28.50
CA PRO A 261 21.92 2.49 27.12
C PRO A 261 21.36 3.73 26.39
N THR A 262 22.26 4.61 25.95
CA THR A 262 21.95 5.92 25.38
C THR A 262 21.10 5.79 24.12
N ALA A 263 19.87 6.34 24.15
CA ALA A 263 19.08 6.53 22.93
C ALA A 263 19.89 7.41 21.95
N PRO A 264 19.94 7.07 20.64
CA PRO A 264 20.79 7.78 19.69
C PRO A 264 20.41 9.27 19.64
N PRO A 265 21.38 10.20 19.72
CA PRO A 265 21.09 11.62 19.78
C PRO A 265 20.41 12.09 18.49
N ASN A 266 19.49 13.06 18.60
CA ASN A 266 18.79 13.62 17.45
C ASN A 266 19.79 14.16 16.40
N PRO A 267 19.54 13.97 15.09
CA PRO A 267 20.42 14.44 14.04
C PRO A 267 20.51 15.97 14.01
N LYS A 268 21.69 16.49 13.65
CA LYS A 268 21.88 17.93 13.43
C LYS A 268 21.05 18.41 12.24
N VAL A 269 20.33 19.52 12.42
CA VAL A 269 19.53 20.13 11.36
C VAL A 269 20.44 20.71 10.28
N GLY A 270 20.30 20.22 9.05
CA GLY A 270 20.93 20.78 7.85
C GLY A 270 20.09 21.87 7.22
N ASN A 271 20.75 22.75 6.44
CA ASN A 271 20.11 23.72 5.57
C ASN A 271 20.62 23.52 4.15
N TYR A 272 19.69 23.34 3.20
CA TYR A 272 19.96 22.97 1.82
C TYR A 272 19.21 23.94 0.89
N SER A 273 19.89 24.43 -0.14
CA SER A 273 19.36 25.45 -1.05
C SER A 273 19.76 25.13 -2.49
N VAL A 274 18.83 24.58 -3.27
CA VAL A 274 19.04 24.31 -4.70
C VAL A 274 18.62 25.54 -5.50
N SER A 275 19.47 25.95 -6.44
CA SER A 275 19.20 27.04 -7.38
C SER A 275 19.25 26.54 -8.82
N ASN A 276 18.39 27.08 -9.67
CA ASN A 276 18.46 26.92 -11.12
C ASN A 276 18.85 28.28 -11.73
N GLY A 277 20.08 28.37 -12.23
CA GLY A 277 20.71 29.66 -12.55
C GLY A 277 20.74 30.59 -11.33
N ASN A 278 20.35 31.86 -11.52
CA ASN A 278 20.34 32.87 -10.47
C ASN A 278 19.15 32.78 -9.50
N ALA A 279 18.22 31.83 -9.68
CA ALA A 279 17.03 31.70 -8.85
C ALA A 279 17.10 30.46 -7.94
N THR A 280 17.00 30.66 -6.62
CA THR A 280 16.70 29.56 -5.69
C THR A 280 15.35 28.94 -6.06
N CYS A 281 15.28 27.62 -6.07
CA CYS A 281 14.12 26.88 -6.58
C CYS A 281 13.65 25.75 -5.65
N LEU A 282 14.50 25.32 -4.70
CA LEU A 282 14.12 24.47 -3.57
C LEU A 282 14.90 24.89 -2.33
N LEU A 283 14.18 25.08 -1.22
CA LEU A 283 14.75 25.22 0.12
C LEU A 283 14.34 24.03 0.98
N ALA A 284 15.27 23.51 1.78
CA ALA A 284 15.01 22.49 2.78
C ALA A 284 15.85 22.69 4.04
N THR A 285 15.21 22.62 5.20
CA THR A 285 15.80 22.67 6.53
C THR A 285 15.31 21.42 7.24
N MET A 286 16.21 20.51 7.63
CA MET A 286 15.82 19.26 8.29
C MET A 286 17.01 18.58 8.96
N GLY A 287 16.80 18.04 10.16
CA GLY A 287 17.64 16.96 10.70
C GLY A 287 17.19 15.64 10.09
N LEU A 288 18.14 14.81 9.68
CA LEU A 288 17.88 13.54 8.98
C LEU A 288 18.55 12.37 9.70
N GLN A 289 17.76 11.37 10.07
CA GLN A 289 18.22 10.09 10.60
C GLN A 289 17.71 8.96 9.69
N LEU A 290 18.63 8.15 9.20
CA LEU A 290 18.38 7.01 8.33
C LEU A 290 18.28 5.76 9.21
N ASN A 291 17.12 5.12 9.25
CA ASN A 291 16.85 3.95 10.09
C ASN A 291 16.67 2.71 9.20
N LEU A 292 17.61 1.78 9.28
CA LEU A 292 17.63 0.53 8.51
C LEU A 292 17.39 -0.65 9.45
N THR A 293 16.27 -1.34 9.28
CA THR A 293 15.87 -2.45 10.16
C THR A 293 16.50 -3.76 9.66
N GLU A 294 17.61 -4.17 10.27
CA GLU A 294 18.18 -5.52 10.15
C GLU A 294 17.80 -6.38 11.37
N GLU A 295 17.67 -7.70 11.17
CA GLU A 295 17.07 -8.63 12.15
C GLU A 295 17.78 -8.75 13.52
N LYS A 296 19.00 -8.22 13.65
CA LYS A 296 19.79 -8.29 14.89
C LYS A 296 19.95 -6.95 15.61
N ALA A 297 19.82 -5.84 14.89
CA ALA A 297 19.77 -4.48 15.42
C ALA A 297 19.34 -3.49 14.32
N PRO A 298 18.58 -2.43 14.63
CA PRO A 298 18.39 -1.33 13.69
C PRO A 298 19.71 -0.57 13.50
N PHE A 299 20.18 -0.45 12.26
CA PHE A 299 21.29 0.43 11.90
C PHE A 299 20.77 1.86 11.73
N ILE A 300 21.13 2.72 12.67
CA ILE A 300 20.67 4.11 12.74
C ILE A 300 21.84 5.03 12.35
N PHE A 301 21.72 5.74 11.22
CA PHE A 301 22.71 6.68 10.73
C PHE A 301 22.17 8.11 10.70
N ASN A 302 22.67 8.94 11.63
CA ASN A 302 22.42 10.38 11.63
C ASN A 302 23.24 11.07 10.52
N ILE A 303 22.57 11.77 9.61
CA ILE A 303 23.26 12.59 8.61
C ILE A 303 23.86 13.82 9.30
N ASN A 304 25.19 13.97 9.21
CA ASN A 304 25.87 15.18 9.65
C ASN A 304 25.93 16.21 8.51
N PRO A 305 25.22 17.35 8.59
CA PRO A 305 25.20 18.34 7.52
C PRO A 305 26.57 19.01 7.31
N SER A 306 27.41 19.08 8.35
CA SER A 306 28.78 19.63 8.24
C SER A 306 29.72 18.78 7.38
N THR A 307 29.35 17.54 7.05
CA THR A 307 30.14 16.61 6.22
C THR A 307 29.30 16.00 5.09
N THR A 308 28.18 16.61 4.74
CA THR A 308 27.26 16.11 3.70
C THR A 308 27.04 17.19 2.66
N ASN A 309 27.50 16.91 1.44
CA ASN A 309 27.28 17.77 0.28
C ASN A 309 25.83 17.64 -0.19
N PHE A 310 25.34 18.69 -0.84
CA PHE A 310 24.03 18.69 -1.48
C PHE A 310 24.12 19.22 -2.92
N THR A 311 23.27 18.68 -3.77
CA THR A 311 23.08 19.06 -5.18
C THR A 311 21.58 18.95 -5.51
N GLY A 312 21.18 19.35 -6.70
CA GLY A 312 19.77 19.25 -7.10
C GLY A 312 19.48 19.85 -8.46
N SER A 313 18.22 19.74 -8.88
CA SER A 313 17.70 20.37 -10.08
C SER A 313 16.22 20.72 -9.89
N CYS A 314 15.73 21.73 -10.61
CA CYS A 314 14.32 22.13 -10.56
C CYS A 314 13.78 22.37 -11.97
N HIS A 315 12.70 21.65 -12.29
CA HIS A 315 11.94 21.72 -13.52
C HIS A 315 10.50 22.20 -13.19
N PRO A 316 9.66 22.55 -14.18
CA PRO A 316 8.31 23.10 -13.91
C PRO A 316 7.36 22.19 -13.11
N GLN A 317 7.60 20.87 -13.08
CA GLN A 317 6.75 19.89 -12.38
C GLN A 317 7.49 19.04 -11.36
N THR A 318 8.83 19.05 -11.34
CA THR A 318 9.66 18.21 -10.45
C THR A 318 10.86 18.99 -9.90
N ALA A 319 11.17 18.79 -8.62
CA ALA A 319 12.35 19.37 -7.97
C ALA A 319 13.08 18.31 -7.14
N GLN A 320 14.39 18.24 -7.28
CA GLN A 320 15.26 17.23 -6.68
C GLN A 320 16.21 17.89 -5.68
N LEU A 321 16.27 17.33 -4.47
CA LEU A 321 17.36 17.53 -3.52
C LEU A 321 18.13 16.23 -3.40
N ARG A 322 19.41 16.23 -3.78
CA ARG A 322 20.34 15.10 -3.64
C ARG A 322 21.36 15.39 -2.55
N LEU A 323 21.43 14.53 -1.54
CA LEU A 323 22.48 14.55 -0.52
C LEU A 323 23.52 13.46 -0.78
N ASN A 324 24.81 13.71 -0.52
CA ASN A 324 25.86 12.70 -0.58
C ASN A 324 27.05 12.99 0.36
N ASN A 325 27.69 11.94 0.85
CA ASN A 325 28.90 12.00 1.68
C ASN A 325 29.74 10.71 1.49
N SER A 326 30.70 10.44 2.38
CA SER A 326 31.55 9.24 2.32
C SER A 326 30.80 7.92 2.50
N GLN A 327 29.63 7.92 3.16
CA GLN A 327 28.79 6.73 3.36
C GLN A 327 27.54 6.76 2.47
N ILE A 328 26.96 7.92 2.18
CA ILE A 328 25.81 8.07 1.29
C ILE A 328 26.31 8.38 -0.12
N LYS A 329 26.24 7.40 -1.02
CA LYS A 329 26.54 7.56 -2.45
C LYS A 329 25.55 8.52 -3.12
N TYR A 330 24.27 8.39 -2.80
CA TYR A 330 23.22 9.38 -3.03
C TYR A 330 22.03 9.14 -2.10
N LEU A 331 21.35 10.21 -1.71
CA LEU A 331 20.01 10.21 -1.14
C LEU A 331 19.22 11.32 -1.85
N ASP A 332 18.32 10.91 -2.73
CA ASP A 332 17.43 11.79 -3.48
C ASP A 332 16.09 11.94 -2.78
N PHE A 333 15.66 13.19 -2.59
CA PHE A 333 14.27 13.57 -2.32
C PHE A 333 13.73 14.26 -3.58
N ILE A 334 12.69 13.68 -4.18
CA ILE A 334 12.08 14.16 -5.42
C ILE A 334 10.66 14.63 -5.12
N PHE A 335 10.47 15.93 -5.22
CA PHE A 335 9.20 16.61 -5.07
C PHE A 335 8.52 16.72 -6.43
N ALA A 336 7.19 16.61 -6.46
CA ALA A 336 6.40 16.79 -7.66
C ALA A 336 5.21 17.72 -7.42
N VAL A 337 4.71 18.32 -8.50
CA VAL A 337 3.43 19.03 -8.53
C VAL A 337 2.31 18.03 -8.76
N LYS A 338 1.21 18.13 -7.99
CA LYS A 338 -0.05 17.43 -8.25
C LYS A 338 -1.15 18.39 -8.72
N SER A 339 -2.33 17.84 -9.04
CA SER A 339 -3.57 18.60 -9.22
C SER A 339 -3.82 19.56 -8.06
N GLU A 340 -4.67 20.57 -8.28
CA GLU A 340 -4.97 21.64 -7.31
C GLU A 340 -3.78 22.54 -6.96
N ASN A 341 -2.71 22.53 -7.76
CA ASN A 341 -1.57 23.43 -7.64
C ASN A 341 -0.82 23.26 -6.30
N ARG A 342 -0.66 22.02 -5.85
CA ARG A 342 0.04 21.62 -4.61
C ARG A 342 1.33 20.84 -4.93
N PHE A 343 2.32 20.91 -4.05
CA PHE A 343 3.51 20.05 -4.10
C PHE A 343 3.44 18.94 -3.05
N TYR A 344 4.20 17.87 -3.26
CA TYR A 344 4.40 16.77 -2.32
C TYR A 344 5.76 16.10 -2.56
N LEU A 345 6.29 15.39 -1.56
CA LEU A 345 7.39 14.45 -1.74
C LEU A 345 6.83 13.20 -2.44
N LYS A 346 7.21 13.02 -3.71
CA LYS A 346 6.76 11.91 -4.57
C LYS A 346 7.70 10.71 -4.51
N GLU A 347 9.01 10.94 -4.51
CA GLU A 347 9.98 9.85 -4.57
C GLU A 347 11.13 10.07 -3.58
N VAL A 348 11.62 8.96 -3.03
CA VAL A 348 12.90 8.88 -2.31
C VAL A 348 13.70 7.73 -2.86
N ASN A 349 14.98 7.97 -3.18
CA ASN A 349 15.90 6.96 -3.67
C ASN A 349 17.25 7.08 -2.94
N VAL A 350 17.73 5.99 -2.35
CA VAL A 350 18.96 5.98 -1.54
C VAL A 350 19.93 4.91 -2.02
N SER A 351 21.22 5.21 -1.92
CA SER A 351 22.33 4.27 -2.06
C SER A 351 23.42 4.63 -1.06
N MET A 352 23.81 3.69 -0.19
CA MET A 352 24.79 3.91 0.87
C MET A 352 25.71 2.69 1.08
N TYR A 353 26.91 2.96 1.61
CA TYR A 353 27.92 1.98 1.97
C TYR A 353 27.75 1.54 3.44
N MET A 354 27.55 0.24 3.63
CA MET A 354 27.44 -0.38 4.94
C MET A 354 28.82 -0.62 5.57
N ALA A 355 28.88 -0.80 6.89
CA ALA A 355 30.14 -1.02 7.62
C ALA A 355 30.90 -2.30 7.21
N ASN A 356 30.21 -3.26 6.58
CA ASN A 356 30.79 -4.47 5.99
C ASN A 356 31.28 -4.29 4.53
N GLY A 357 31.26 -3.06 3.99
CA GLY A 357 31.66 -2.75 2.63
C GLY A 357 30.59 -3.04 1.56
N SER A 358 29.43 -3.61 1.93
CA SER A 358 28.34 -3.83 0.98
C SER A 358 27.57 -2.53 0.67
N VAL A 359 26.84 -2.51 -0.44
CA VAL A 359 26.02 -1.35 -0.84
C VAL A 359 24.55 -1.66 -0.57
N PHE A 360 23.95 -0.92 0.35
CA PHE A 360 22.50 -0.88 0.51
C PHE A 360 21.90 0.11 -0.50
N SER A 361 20.79 -0.23 -1.16
CA SER A 361 20.07 0.71 -2.03
C SER A 361 18.60 0.35 -2.11
N VAL A 362 17.71 1.36 -2.09
CA VAL A 362 16.26 1.19 -2.21
C VAL A 362 15.61 2.49 -2.71
N ALA A 363 14.52 2.35 -3.46
CA ALA A 363 13.76 3.47 -4.00
C ALA A 363 12.25 3.26 -3.78
N ASN A 364 11.53 4.35 -3.59
CA ASN A 364 10.07 4.41 -3.61
C ASN A 364 9.65 5.66 -4.40
N ASN A 365 8.78 5.51 -5.38
CA ASN A 365 8.35 6.54 -6.34
C ASN A 365 6.85 6.89 -6.24
N ASN A 366 6.18 6.41 -5.19
CA ASN A 366 4.75 6.58 -4.93
C ASN A 366 4.51 7.06 -3.49
N LEU A 367 5.32 8.01 -3.03
CA LEU A 367 5.16 8.68 -1.74
C LEU A 367 4.15 9.84 -1.85
N SER A 368 3.52 10.18 -0.73
CA SER A 368 2.57 11.29 -0.61
C SER A 368 2.78 12.09 0.68
N PHE A 369 4.05 12.37 1.01
CA PHE A 369 4.44 13.12 2.21
C PHE A 369 4.58 14.62 1.91
N TRP A 370 4.58 15.45 2.96
CA TRP A 370 4.93 16.88 2.91
C TRP A 370 4.09 17.70 1.92
N ASP A 371 2.78 17.41 1.90
CA ASP A 371 1.81 17.98 0.97
C ASP A 371 1.41 19.42 1.37
N ALA A 372 1.74 20.41 0.54
CA ALA A 372 1.36 21.81 0.76
C ALA A 372 1.10 22.58 -0.56
N PRO A 373 0.35 23.71 -0.53
CA PRO A 373 0.13 24.56 -1.71
C PRO A 373 1.42 25.10 -2.34
N LEU A 374 1.47 25.22 -3.67
CA LEU A 374 2.60 25.85 -4.36
C LEU A 374 2.76 27.32 -3.95
N GLY A 375 4.00 27.72 -3.67
CA GLY A 375 4.30 29.05 -3.14
C GLY A 375 4.10 29.19 -1.63
N SER A 376 3.71 28.13 -0.91
CA SER A 376 3.86 27.99 0.55
C SER A 376 5.08 27.10 0.88
N SER A 377 5.40 26.94 2.17
CA SER A 377 6.30 25.90 2.67
C SER A 377 5.52 24.86 3.48
N TYR A 378 6.02 23.62 3.58
CA TYR A 378 5.54 22.63 4.56
C TYR A 378 6.46 22.68 5.78
N MET A 379 5.92 22.59 7.00
CA MET A 379 6.68 22.63 8.25
C MET A 379 6.20 21.57 9.25
N CYS A 380 7.14 20.96 9.97
CA CYS A 380 6.86 20.01 11.05
C CYS A 380 8.01 20.05 12.06
N ASN A 381 7.74 20.53 13.28
CA ASN A 381 8.74 20.72 14.32
C ASN A 381 9.02 19.40 15.04
N LYS A 382 7.95 18.64 15.37
CA LYS A 382 8.01 17.30 15.92
C LYS A 382 8.61 16.29 14.93
N GLU A 383 9.02 15.14 15.44
CA GLU A 383 9.61 14.07 14.62
C GLU A 383 8.58 13.49 13.64
N GLN A 384 8.94 13.43 12.36
CA GLN A 384 8.10 12.82 11.30
C GLN A 384 8.89 11.72 10.58
N VAL A 385 8.30 10.53 10.54
CA VAL A 385 8.87 9.34 9.89
C VAL A 385 8.34 9.20 8.46
N VAL A 386 9.24 9.13 7.49
CA VAL A 386 8.94 8.80 6.09
C VAL A 386 9.34 7.34 5.84
N THR A 387 8.34 6.46 5.75
CA THR A 387 8.56 5.05 5.41
C THR A 387 8.82 4.92 3.92
N VAL A 388 10.06 4.58 3.56
CA VAL A 388 10.47 4.39 2.15
C VAL A 388 10.27 2.93 1.74
N SER A 389 10.66 1.98 2.60
CA SER A 389 10.42 0.55 2.42
C SER A 389 10.18 -0.18 3.75
N ARG A 390 9.84 -1.47 3.69
CA ARG A 390 9.68 -2.33 4.88
C ARG A 390 10.95 -2.47 5.74
N THR A 391 12.13 -2.14 5.21
CA THR A 391 13.42 -2.20 5.92
C THR A 391 14.12 -0.84 6.03
N PHE A 392 13.54 0.24 5.49
CA PHE A 392 14.18 1.56 5.47
C PHE A 392 13.18 2.71 5.71
N GLN A 393 13.47 3.49 6.75
CA GLN A 393 12.69 4.66 7.16
C GLN A 393 13.62 5.87 7.31
N ILE A 394 13.09 7.06 7.08
CA ILE A 394 13.80 8.33 7.27
C ILE A 394 13.06 9.12 8.34
N ASN A 395 13.68 9.28 9.52
CA ASN A 395 13.16 10.07 10.61
C ASN A 395 13.65 11.51 10.42
N THR A 396 12.72 12.46 10.41
CA THR A 396 12.98 13.88 10.11
C THR A 396 12.62 14.77 11.29
N PHE A 397 13.46 15.78 11.54
CA PHE A 397 13.40 16.61 12.76
C PHE A 397 13.53 18.10 12.41
N ASN A 398 12.68 18.96 12.98
CA ASN A 398 12.61 20.39 12.62
C ASN A 398 12.54 20.59 11.09
N LEU A 399 11.65 19.84 10.46
CA LEU A 399 11.44 19.81 9.02
C LEU A 399 10.80 21.12 8.56
N LYS A 400 11.40 21.74 7.53
CA LYS A 400 10.76 22.76 6.71
C LYS A 400 11.21 22.62 5.26
N VAL A 401 10.27 22.55 4.32
CA VAL A 401 10.58 22.38 2.89
C VAL A 401 9.73 23.28 2.02
N GLN A 402 10.32 23.79 0.96
CA GLN A 402 9.64 24.51 -0.12
C GLN A 402 10.33 24.22 -1.45
N PRO A 403 9.86 23.22 -2.22
CA PRO A 403 10.14 23.12 -3.65
C PRO A 403 9.26 24.11 -4.42
N PHE A 404 9.78 24.62 -5.53
CA PHE A 404 9.11 25.56 -6.44
C PHE A 404 8.78 26.93 -5.80
N ASN A 405 8.61 27.95 -6.65
CA ASN A 405 8.14 29.29 -6.28
C ASN A 405 8.83 29.93 -5.05
N VAL A 406 10.10 29.60 -4.79
CA VAL A 406 10.91 30.22 -3.73
C VAL A 406 11.21 31.67 -4.13
N THR A 407 10.75 32.64 -3.34
CA THR A 407 11.00 34.06 -3.62
C THR A 407 12.13 34.60 -2.74
N LYS A 408 13.03 35.39 -3.34
CA LYS A 408 14.15 36.07 -2.63
C LYS A 408 15.02 35.15 -1.76
N GLY A 409 15.12 33.86 -2.09
CA GLY A 409 15.87 32.87 -1.32
C GLY A 409 15.32 32.60 0.09
N LYS A 410 14.03 32.80 0.32
CA LYS A 410 13.37 32.63 1.63
C LYS A 410 12.12 31.74 1.54
N TYR A 411 11.81 31.08 2.66
CA TYR A 411 10.53 30.39 2.83
C TYR A 411 9.36 31.37 2.82
N SER A 412 8.27 30.96 2.17
CA SER A 412 6.93 31.53 2.30
C SER A 412 6.26 31.11 3.61
N THR A 413 5.02 31.57 3.83
CA THR A 413 4.10 31.06 4.85
C THR A 413 4.12 29.54 4.92
N ALA A 414 4.13 28.98 6.14
CA ALA A 414 4.11 27.54 6.34
C ALA A 414 2.68 26.99 6.38
N GLN A 415 2.52 25.77 5.86
CA GLN A 415 1.49 24.81 6.22
C GLN A 415 2.10 23.86 7.25
N ASP A 416 1.60 23.89 8.47
CA ASP A 416 2.05 23.02 9.54
C ASP A 416 1.50 21.58 9.38
N CYS A 417 2.21 20.60 9.95
CA CYS A 417 1.82 19.20 9.97
C CYS A 417 0.82 18.91 11.10
N SER A 418 -0.04 17.90 10.90
CA SER A 418 -1.03 17.48 11.93
C SER A 418 -0.40 16.95 13.22
N ALA A 419 0.88 16.56 13.22
CA ALA A 419 1.59 16.23 14.46
C ALA A 419 1.80 17.47 15.36
N ASP A 420 1.97 18.65 14.78
CA ASP A 420 2.14 19.92 15.50
C ASP A 420 0.80 20.52 15.98
N GLU A 421 -0.36 19.92 15.65
CA GLU A 421 -1.65 20.27 16.26
C GLU A 421 -1.71 19.86 17.74
N ASP A 422 -1.31 20.78 18.62
CA ASP A 422 -1.44 20.59 20.05
C ASP A 422 -2.92 20.59 20.46
N ASN A 423 -3.36 19.47 21.06
CA ASN A 423 -4.75 19.15 21.35
C ASN A 423 -5.38 19.99 22.50
N PHE A 424 -4.81 21.16 22.85
CA PHE A 424 -5.29 22.04 23.91
C PHE A 424 -6.70 22.61 23.65
N LEU A 425 -7.16 22.65 22.40
CA LEU A 425 -8.48 23.17 22.02
C LEU A 425 -9.62 22.38 22.71
N VAL A 426 -9.47 21.06 22.88
CA VAL A 426 -10.48 20.21 23.54
C VAL A 426 -10.53 20.46 25.07
N PRO A 427 -9.43 20.41 25.85
CA PRO A 427 -9.42 20.83 27.24
C PRO A 427 -9.92 22.27 27.48
N ILE A 428 -9.58 23.21 26.60
CA ILE A 428 -10.05 24.61 26.71
C ILE A 428 -11.57 24.69 26.50
N ALA A 429 -12.12 24.00 25.49
CA ALA A 429 -13.56 23.96 25.26
C ALA A 429 -14.33 23.30 26.43
N VAL A 430 -13.81 22.20 26.97
CA VAL A 430 -14.38 21.52 28.15
C VAL A 430 -14.30 22.41 29.39
N GLY A 431 -13.16 23.07 29.64
CA GLY A 431 -12.99 24.01 30.75
C GLY A 431 -13.93 25.21 30.67
N ALA A 432 -14.10 25.80 29.49
CA ALA A 432 -15.04 26.89 29.26
C ALA A 432 -16.51 26.47 29.49
N ALA A 433 -16.89 25.27 29.02
CA ALA A 433 -18.23 24.73 29.25
C ALA A 433 -18.51 24.49 30.75
N LEU A 434 -17.56 23.89 31.47
CA LEU A 434 -17.69 23.66 32.92
C LEU A 434 -17.78 24.98 33.71
N ALA A 435 -16.96 25.98 33.36
CA ALA A 435 -17.01 27.30 33.99
C ALA A 435 -18.35 28.02 33.73
N GLY A 436 -18.88 27.92 32.51
CA GLY A 436 -20.20 28.47 32.16
C GLY A 436 -21.35 27.84 32.94
N VAL A 437 -21.34 26.51 33.09
CA VAL A 437 -22.32 25.78 33.91
C VAL A 437 -22.22 26.19 35.39
N LEU A 438 -21.01 26.28 35.94
CA LEU A 438 -20.79 26.69 37.33
C LEU A 438 -21.32 28.11 37.59
N ALA A 439 -21.04 29.05 36.69
CA ALA A 439 -21.52 30.43 36.79
C ALA A 439 -23.07 30.50 36.74
N LEU A 440 -23.71 29.69 35.89
CA LEU A 440 -25.17 29.62 35.80
C LEU A 440 -25.80 29.05 37.08
N VAL A 441 -25.22 28.00 37.67
CA VAL A 441 -25.66 27.44 38.95
C VAL A 441 -25.53 28.48 40.08
N LEU A 442 -24.42 29.21 40.14
CA LEU A 442 -24.21 30.28 41.12
C LEU A 442 -25.22 31.43 40.95
N LEU A 443 -25.52 31.85 39.73
CA LEU A 443 -26.54 32.88 39.46
C LEU A 443 -27.94 32.43 39.94
N VAL A 444 -28.33 31.18 39.64
CA VAL A 444 -29.61 30.62 40.12
C VAL A 444 -29.63 30.56 41.66
N TYR A 445 -28.54 30.11 42.28
CA TYR A 445 -28.41 30.08 43.75
C TYR A 445 -28.55 31.46 44.38
N PHE A 446 -27.83 32.48 43.88
CA PHE A 446 -27.92 33.84 44.40
C PHE A 446 -29.31 34.46 44.21
N ILE A 447 -30.00 34.17 43.11
CA ILE A 447 -31.39 34.63 42.88
C ILE A 447 -32.36 33.93 43.84
N GLY A 448 -32.18 32.63 44.09
CA GLY A 448 -32.97 31.88 45.07
C GLY A 448 -32.77 32.39 46.50
N LEU A 449 -31.51 32.58 46.90
CA LEU A 449 -31.16 33.11 48.23
C LEU A 449 -31.72 34.52 48.44
N LYS A 450 -31.67 35.39 47.41
CA LYS A 450 -32.25 36.75 47.49
C LYS A 450 -33.76 36.77 47.73
N ARG A 451 -34.49 35.70 47.40
CA ARG A 451 -35.93 35.57 47.68
C ARG A 451 -36.27 35.10 49.09
N HIS A 452 -35.31 34.54 49.83
CA HIS A 452 -35.53 34.10 51.22
C HIS A 452 -35.30 35.19 52.28
N HIS A 453 -34.73 36.34 51.91
CA HIS A 453 -34.41 37.44 52.83
C HIS A 453 -35.52 38.52 52.96
N THR A 454 -36.73 38.27 52.45
CA THR A 454 -37.89 39.16 52.58
C THR A 454 -39.13 38.38 52.98
N GLY A 455 -39.32 38.16 54.29
CA GLY A 455 -40.47 37.39 54.78
C GLY A 455 -40.37 36.89 56.23
N TYR A 456 -39.97 37.73 57.18
CA TYR A 456 -40.19 37.44 58.61
C TYR A 456 -40.45 38.72 59.41
N GLU A 457 -41.73 38.99 59.68
CA GLU A 457 -42.28 39.72 60.82
C GLU A 457 -43.82 39.67 60.70
N GLN A 458 -44.50 39.21 61.75
CA GLN A 458 -45.96 39.29 62.01
C GLN A 458 -46.87 38.57 60.97
N PHE A 459 -47.73 37.63 61.36
CA PHE A 459 -48.48 37.50 62.63
C PHE A 459 -48.13 36.26 63.46
#